data_AF-A0A919A121-F1
#
_entry.id   AF-A0A919A121-F1
#
_cell.length_a   1.000
_cell.length_b   1.000
_cell.length_c   1.000
_cell.angle_alpha   90.00
_cell.angle_beta   90.00
_cell.angle_gamma   90.00
#
_symmetry.space_group_name_H-M   'P 1'
#
loop_
_entity.id
_entity.type
_entity.pdbx_description
1 polymer ?
#
loop_
_entity_poly.entity_id
_entity_poly.type
_entity_poly.pdbx_seq_one_letter_code
_entity_poly.pdbx_strand_id
1 'polypeptide(L)'
;MDQLDLFADAEETKVPATFAARPRPARTTPAPPAPRPAPRPAAQLPLQPTAAPTPAVRPAPAPRPVVVAEEEPDGLFTDPRPELPSVKAPIPAPRRIAPLLIGNPRDAGQSLGEAVAETWHASNWGGYRMDIPVSIVGALALFPVKGHTGDVTRIISNASDFEMLQGYREVYAHTWAHRPDLGARMAPLMGWLTEEGVEEKAYAVRRVTETALRHGILQLTGDPDPYHRSDTDVMSWTITSLRSLGAKQGLGEYHTPPELCDMMAAILLGNEVPEKGLRFHEPAGGTGGMFRALAQALRHLHADPADYVWALNELEPLAAAGAAVNAIVWGLGPNVVIACGDTLARGDLHEQALAEREGLFAERDEILSRLAVAEAAQRAIALADRLIGSHGV
;
A
#
# COMPACT_ATOMS: atom_id res chain seq x y z
N MET A 1 -19.33 26.99 -0.05
CA MET A 1 -18.06 27.30 0.64
C MET A 1 -17.02 26.50 -0.10
N ASP A 2 -16.21 27.18 -0.90
CA ASP A 2 -15.19 26.54 -1.72
C ASP A 2 -14.08 25.96 -0.84
N GLN A 3 -13.68 24.72 -1.13
CA GLN A 3 -12.60 24.00 -0.41
C GLN A 3 -11.22 24.68 -0.54
N LEU A 4 -11.11 25.71 -1.39
CA LEU A 4 -9.87 26.43 -1.70
C LEU A 4 -9.46 27.45 -0.63
N ASP A 5 -10.41 28.04 0.12
CA ASP A 5 -10.07 29.09 1.10
C ASP A 5 -9.52 28.56 2.42
N LEU A 6 -9.56 27.24 2.67
CA LEU A 6 -9.01 26.71 3.92
C LEU A 6 -7.49 26.83 3.96
N PHE A 7 -6.77 26.72 2.84
CA PHE A 7 -5.30 26.54 2.85
C PHE A 7 -4.48 27.81 2.63
N ALA A 8 -5.10 28.95 2.34
CA ALA A 8 -4.39 30.18 1.96
C ALA A 8 -3.89 31.05 3.14
N ASP A 9 -4.45 30.90 4.34
CA ASP A 9 -4.15 31.79 5.47
C ASP A 9 -3.20 31.14 6.49
N ALA A 10 -1.90 31.13 6.15
CA ALA A 10 -0.82 30.92 7.11
C ALA A 10 -0.08 32.25 7.34
N GLU A 11 -0.77 33.23 7.95
CA GLU A 11 -0.08 34.40 8.52
C GLU A 11 0.67 34.01 9.81
N GLU A 12 1.91 34.46 9.84
CA GLU A 12 2.94 34.36 10.86
C GLU A 12 2.43 34.62 12.30
N THR A 13 2.05 33.57 13.03
CA THR A 13 1.76 33.67 14.47
C THR A 13 3.04 33.98 15.25
N LYS A 14 3.18 35.26 15.66
CA LYS A 14 4.17 35.71 16.64
C LYS A 14 3.98 35.00 17.97
N VAL A 15 4.95 34.18 18.35
CA VAL A 15 5.07 33.55 19.67
C VAL A 15 5.28 34.65 20.73
N PRO A 16 4.43 34.74 21.78
CA PRO A 16 4.65 35.71 22.85
C PRO A 16 5.84 35.29 23.72
N ALA A 17 6.83 36.19 23.81
CA ALA A 17 7.98 36.07 24.68
C ALA A 17 7.60 36.37 26.14
N THR A 18 7.19 35.36 26.91
CA THR A 18 7.14 35.48 28.39
C THR A 18 7.16 34.11 29.07
N PHE A 19 8.36 33.61 29.37
CA PHE A 19 8.57 32.68 30.49
C PHE A 19 9.74 33.19 31.34
N ALA A 20 9.40 33.94 32.38
CA ALA A 20 10.35 34.31 33.43
C ALA A 20 10.61 33.08 34.30
N ALA A 21 11.84 32.55 34.26
CA ALA A 21 12.27 31.40 35.03
C ALA A 21 12.41 31.76 36.53
N ARG A 22 11.81 30.94 37.41
CA ARG A 22 12.07 30.94 38.85
C ARG A 22 13.51 30.44 39.13
N PRO A 23 14.19 30.96 40.16
CA PRO A 23 15.53 30.52 40.54
C PRO A 23 15.50 29.09 41.12
N ARG A 24 16.33 28.20 40.57
CA ARG A 24 16.60 26.85 41.11
C ARG A 24 17.46 26.94 42.38
N PRO A 25 17.22 26.10 43.40
CA PRO A 25 18.10 25.99 44.56
C PRO A 25 19.46 25.38 44.19
N ALA A 26 20.50 25.85 44.88
CA ALA A 26 21.90 25.47 44.67
C ALA A 26 22.11 23.96 44.85
N ARG A 27 22.62 23.33 43.79
CA ARG A 27 23.00 21.91 43.76
C ARG A 27 24.48 21.80 44.13
N THR A 28 24.76 20.96 45.12
CA THR A 28 26.11 20.55 45.55
C THR A 28 26.94 20.04 44.37
N THR A 29 28.17 20.55 44.29
CA THR A 29 29.21 20.23 43.31
C THR A 29 29.65 18.76 43.39
N PRO A 30 29.56 17.97 42.30
CA PRO A 30 30.26 16.70 42.22
C PRO A 30 31.73 16.93 41.85
N ALA A 31 32.58 16.00 42.29
CA ALA A 31 34.03 15.97 42.05
C ALA A 31 34.38 16.05 40.54
N PRO A 32 35.54 16.62 40.20
CA PRO A 32 35.95 16.80 38.80
C PRO A 32 36.17 15.43 38.12
N PRO A 33 35.71 15.27 36.87
CA PRO A 33 35.97 14.07 36.09
C PRO A 33 37.45 13.97 35.71
N ALA A 34 37.95 12.72 35.64
CA ALA A 34 39.31 12.41 35.22
C ALA A 34 39.65 13.01 33.83
N PRO A 35 40.92 13.39 33.59
CA PRO A 35 41.34 14.01 32.34
C PRO A 35 41.07 13.09 31.14
N ARG A 36 40.43 13.64 30.11
CA ARG A 36 40.19 12.95 28.84
C ARG A 36 41.53 12.59 28.18
N PRO A 37 41.68 11.37 27.63
CA PRO A 37 42.84 11.04 26.80
C PRO A 37 42.88 11.97 25.57
N ALA A 38 44.11 12.33 25.18
CA ALA A 38 44.39 13.22 24.06
C ALA A 38 43.73 12.74 22.76
N PRO A 39 43.27 13.66 21.89
CA PRO A 39 42.70 13.30 20.60
C PRO A 39 43.73 12.54 19.76
N ARG A 40 43.32 11.38 19.23
CA ARG A 40 44.10 10.67 18.21
C ARG A 40 44.29 11.59 17.00
N PRO A 41 45.47 11.62 16.37
CA PRO A 41 45.69 12.38 15.15
C PRO A 41 44.69 11.94 14.08
N ALA A 42 44.12 12.92 13.38
CA ALA A 42 43.18 12.70 12.30
C ALA A 42 43.76 11.72 11.30
N ALA A 43 43.06 10.58 11.10
CA ALA A 43 43.32 9.71 9.98
C ALA A 43 43.12 10.54 8.71
N GLN A 44 44.17 10.64 7.90
CA GLN A 44 44.14 11.26 6.60
C GLN A 44 42.98 10.65 5.79
N LEU A 45 42.08 11.52 5.32
CA LEU A 45 41.10 11.17 4.30
C LEU A 45 41.83 10.48 3.13
N PRO A 46 41.39 9.29 2.69
CA PRO A 46 41.95 8.70 1.49
C PRO A 46 41.71 9.64 0.32
N LEU A 47 42.80 9.91 -0.40
CA LEU A 47 42.83 10.64 -1.66
C LEU A 47 41.72 10.13 -2.59
N GLN A 48 41.09 11.08 -3.28
CA GLN A 48 40.14 10.85 -4.37
C GLN A 48 40.63 9.71 -5.28
N PRO A 49 39.78 8.72 -5.61
CA PRO A 49 40.13 7.74 -6.62
C PRO A 49 40.31 8.44 -7.97
N THR A 50 41.53 8.39 -8.48
CA THR A 50 41.86 8.69 -9.87
C THR A 50 40.98 7.85 -10.78
N ALA A 51 40.48 8.49 -11.85
CA ALA A 51 39.62 7.88 -12.85
C ALA A 51 40.17 6.51 -13.30
N ALA A 52 39.35 5.46 -13.12
CA ALA A 52 39.64 4.15 -13.65
C ALA A 52 39.66 4.19 -15.19
N PRO A 53 40.59 3.49 -15.86
CA PRO A 53 40.58 3.37 -17.30
C PRO A 53 39.33 2.63 -17.77
N THR A 54 38.73 3.14 -18.84
CA THR A 54 37.57 2.58 -19.54
C THR A 54 37.78 1.08 -19.79
N PRO A 55 36.85 0.19 -19.41
CA PRO A 55 36.99 -1.23 -19.70
C PRO A 55 36.91 -1.44 -21.22
N ALA A 56 37.92 -2.11 -21.77
CA ALA A 56 37.94 -2.53 -23.16
C ALA A 56 36.72 -3.42 -23.44
N VAL A 57 35.96 -3.04 -24.45
CA VAL A 57 34.82 -3.81 -24.99
C VAL A 57 35.32 -5.20 -25.38
N ARG A 58 34.85 -6.24 -24.68
CA ARG A 58 35.07 -7.63 -25.10
C ARG A 58 34.36 -7.84 -26.45
N PRO A 59 35.04 -8.37 -27.48
CA PRO A 59 34.36 -8.72 -28.72
C PRO A 59 33.32 -9.81 -28.45
N ALA A 60 32.14 -9.65 -29.06
CA ALA A 60 31.05 -10.60 -29.00
C ALA A 60 31.52 -11.98 -29.50
N PRO A 61 31.12 -13.08 -28.85
CA PRO A 61 31.40 -14.42 -29.35
C PRO A 61 30.75 -14.62 -30.72
N ALA A 62 31.50 -15.23 -31.64
CA ALA A 62 31.04 -15.52 -32.99
C ALA A 62 29.75 -16.35 -32.98
N PRO A 63 28.80 -16.09 -33.90
CA PRO A 63 27.58 -16.87 -34.01
C PRO A 63 27.91 -18.33 -34.30
N ARG A 64 27.31 -19.23 -33.52
CA ARG A 64 27.40 -20.67 -33.78
C ARG A 64 26.75 -20.97 -35.14
N PRO A 65 27.33 -21.88 -35.95
CA PRO A 65 26.74 -22.27 -37.21
C PRO A 65 25.37 -22.91 -36.95
N VAL A 66 24.35 -22.32 -37.58
CA VAL A 66 23.02 -22.93 -37.71
C VAL A 66 23.20 -24.14 -38.61
N VAL A 67 23.14 -25.34 -38.03
CA VAL A 67 23.00 -26.58 -38.79
C VAL A 67 21.58 -26.57 -39.34
N VAL A 68 21.47 -26.36 -40.65
CA VAL A 68 20.23 -26.56 -41.40
C VAL A 68 19.96 -28.06 -41.37
N ALA A 69 18.93 -28.46 -40.63
CA ALA A 69 18.38 -29.80 -40.73
C ALA A 69 17.49 -29.83 -41.98
N GLU A 70 18.05 -30.28 -43.09
CA GLU A 70 17.28 -30.85 -44.19
C GLU A 70 16.83 -32.27 -43.80
N GLU A 71 15.68 -32.66 -44.36
CA GLU A 71 14.98 -33.96 -44.30
C GLU A 71 13.88 -34.10 -43.23
N GLU A 72 12.64 -33.92 -43.70
CA GLU A 72 11.43 -34.50 -43.10
C GLU A 72 11.51 -36.03 -43.12
N PRO A 73 11.40 -36.72 -41.97
CA PRO A 73 11.10 -38.14 -41.97
C PRO A 73 9.59 -38.34 -42.18
N ASP A 74 9.25 -38.73 -43.39
CA ASP A 74 7.98 -39.34 -43.74
C ASP A 74 7.65 -40.52 -42.80
N GLY A 75 6.50 -40.46 -42.13
CA GLY A 75 5.69 -41.64 -41.84
C GLY A 75 6.02 -42.55 -40.63
N LEU A 76 6.26 -42.03 -39.42
CA LEU A 76 6.50 -42.90 -38.24
C LEU A 76 5.66 -42.66 -36.97
N PHE A 77 4.49 -42.00 -37.08
CA PHE A 77 3.50 -41.96 -36.00
C PHE A 77 2.05 -42.07 -36.53
N THR A 78 1.72 -43.20 -37.14
CA THR A 78 0.34 -43.72 -37.14
C THR A 78 0.21 -44.73 -36.01
N ASP A 79 0.17 -44.22 -34.78
CA ASP A 79 -0.18 -45.02 -33.61
C ASP A 79 -1.70 -44.90 -33.39
N PRO A 80 -2.50 -45.97 -33.55
CA PRO A 80 -3.93 -45.92 -33.32
C PRO A 80 -4.16 -45.95 -31.81
N ARG A 81 -3.99 -44.81 -31.14
CA ARG A 81 -4.38 -44.71 -29.74
C ARG A 81 -5.89 -44.86 -29.64
N PRO A 82 -6.40 -45.85 -28.87
CA PRO A 82 -7.82 -45.95 -28.61
C PRO A 82 -8.27 -44.66 -27.91
N GLU A 83 -9.34 -44.05 -28.41
CA GLU A 83 -9.98 -42.91 -27.78
C GLU A 83 -10.32 -43.28 -26.33
N LEU A 84 -9.55 -42.76 -25.38
CA LEU A 84 -9.89 -42.89 -23.98
C LEU A 84 -11.19 -42.11 -23.76
N PRO A 85 -12.18 -42.70 -23.08
CA PRO A 85 -13.45 -42.03 -22.82
C PRO A 85 -13.17 -40.71 -22.11
N SER A 86 -13.80 -39.64 -22.59
CA SER A 86 -13.76 -38.30 -22.01
C SER A 86 -14.10 -38.38 -20.53
N VAL A 87 -13.07 -38.43 -19.68
CA VAL A 87 -13.21 -38.32 -18.24
C VAL A 87 -13.56 -36.87 -17.98
N LYS A 88 -14.84 -36.59 -17.74
CA LYS A 88 -15.28 -35.32 -17.17
C LYS A 88 -14.41 -35.04 -15.95
N ALA A 89 -13.52 -34.07 -16.05
CA ALA A 89 -12.70 -33.65 -14.92
C ALA A 89 -13.65 -33.35 -13.74
N PRO A 90 -13.46 -33.98 -12.57
CA PRO A 90 -14.33 -33.74 -11.44
C PRO A 90 -14.27 -32.25 -11.09
N ILE A 91 -15.44 -31.63 -10.99
CA ILE A 91 -15.57 -30.25 -10.50
C ILE A 91 -14.89 -30.23 -9.12
N PRO A 92 -13.80 -29.47 -8.92
CA PRO A 92 -13.09 -29.46 -7.65
C PRO A 92 -14.06 -29.04 -6.55
N ALA A 93 -14.03 -29.78 -5.44
CA ALA A 93 -14.89 -29.49 -4.31
C ALA A 93 -14.67 -28.04 -3.82
N PRO A 94 -15.73 -27.31 -3.44
CA PRO A 94 -15.62 -25.93 -3.00
C PRO A 94 -14.68 -25.82 -1.80
N ARG A 95 -13.61 -25.04 -1.94
CA ARG A 95 -12.63 -24.81 -0.87
C ARG A 95 -13.27 -23.90 0.17
N ARG A 96 -13.38 -24.39 1.41
CA ARG A 96 -13.80 -23.57 2.56
C ARG A 96 -12.56 -23.11 3.30
N ILE A 97 -12.29 -21.80 3.28
CA ILE A 97 -11.31 -21.17 4.16
C ILE A 97 -12.07 -20.65 5.39
N ALA A 98 -11.76 -21.20 6.56
CA ALA A 98 -12.23 -20.66 7.83
C ALA A 98 -11.15 -19.72 8.40
N PRO A 99 -11.48 -18.48 8.78
CA PRO A 99 -10.50 -17.55 9.35
C PRO A 99 -10.05 -17.99 10.74
N LEU A 100 -8.76 -17.87 11.04
CA LEU A 100 -8.13 -18.24 12.30
C LEU A 100 -8.01 -17.06 13.28
N LEU A 101 -9.06 -16.26 13.44
CA LEU A 101 -9.01 -15.13 14.37
C LEU A 101 -9.14 -15.64 15.79
N ILE A 102 -8.01 -15.69 16.49
CA ILE A 102 -7.91 -16.03 17.90
C ILE A 102 -7.08 -14.93 18.56
N GLY A 103 -7.66 -14.18 19.50
CA GLY A 103 -6.93 -13.22 20.32
C GLY A 103 -7.14 -11.74 19.96
N ASN A 104 -6.20 -10.90 20.40
CA ASN A 104 -6.22 -9.45 20.20
C ASN A 104 -6.07 -9.11 18.69
N PRO A 105 -6.86 -8.18 18.12
CA PRO A 105 -6.70 -7.74 16.73
C PRO A 105 -5.27 -7.36 16.33
N ARG A 106 -4.46 -6.85 17.26
CA ARG A 106 -3.05 -6.50 17.02
C ARG A 106 -2.17 -7.72 16.80
N ASP A 107 -2.34 -8.74 17.65
CA ASP A 107 -1.64 -10.03 17.53
C ASP A 107 -2.06 -10.71 16.22
N ALA A 108 -3.33 -10.60 15.84
CA ALA A 108 -3.84 -11.09 14.56
C ALA A 108 -3.18 -10.37 13.36
N GLY A 109 -2.97 -9.05 13.46
CA GLY A 109 -2.24 -8.28 12.44
C GLY A 109 -0.79 -8.72 12.27
N GLN A 110 -0.07 -8.90 13.37
CA GLN A 110 1.29 -9.42 13.34
C GLN A 110 1.33 -10.83 12.76
N SER A 111 0.47 -11.73 13.23
CA SER A 111 0.39 -13.11 12.73
C SER A 111 0.08 -13.17 11.23
N LEU A 112 -0.80 -12.28 10.74
CA LEU A 112 -1.07 -12.14 9.31
C LEU A 112 0.19 -11.72 8.54
N GLY A 113 0.89 -10.69 9.01
CA GLY A 113 2.10 -10.21 8.36
C GLY A 113 3.20 -11.27 8.27
N GLU A 114 3.43 -11.99 9.37
CA GLU A 114 4.40 -13.08 9.45
C GLU A 114 4.03 -14.24 8.50
N ALA A 115 2.76 -14.67 8.50
CA ALA A 115 2.29 -15.75 7.66
C ALA A 115 2.35 -15.40 6.16
N VAL A 116 2.02 -14.15 5.80
CA VAL A 116 2.15 -13.64 4.43
C VAL A 116 3.62 -13.64 4.01
N ALA A 117 4.52 -13.15 4.86
CA ALA A 117 5.95 -13.14 4.57
C ALA A 117 6.53 -14.56 4.40
N GLU A 118 6.21 -15.48 5.31
CA GLU A 118 6.61 -16.89 5.21
C GLU A 118 6.10 -17.53 3.92
N THR A 119 4.82 -17.34 3.61
CA THR A 119 4.21 -17.87 2.38
C THR A 119 4.89 -17.33 1.13
N TRP A 120 5.17 -16.02 1.11
CA TRP A 120 5.85 -15.37 -0.01
C TRP A 120 7.25 -15.94 -0.21
N HIS A 121 8.06 -15.99 0.85
CA HIS A 121 9.43 -16.49 0.79
C HIS A 121 9.50 -17.99 0.44
N ALA A 122 8.49 -18.78 0.81
CA ALA A 122 8.42 -20.21 0.47
C ALA A 122 8.00 -20.50 -0.99
N SER A 123 7.48 -19.51 -1.73
CA SER A 123 6.83 -19.76 -3.03
C SER A 123 7.77 -19.89 -4.23
N ASN A 124 9.10 -19.95 -4.03
CA ASN A 124 10.16 -19.85 -5.07
C ASN A 124 10.15 -18.56 -5.91
N TRP A 125 9.07 -17.78 -5.86
CA TRP A 125 8.95 -16.40 -6.33
C TRP A 125 9.35 -15.37 -5.26
N GLY A 126 9.74 -15.85 -4.07
CA GLY A 126 10.07 -15.09 -2.86
C GLY A 126 11.34 -14.25 -2.92
N GLY A 127 11.57 -13.57 -4.04
CA GLY A 127 12.64 -12.59 -4.21
C GLY A 127 12.34 -11.24 -3.53
N TYR A 128 13.12 -10.22 -3.89
CA TYR A 128 13.07 -8.87 -3.31
C TYR A 128 11.79 -8.06 -3.59
N ARG A 129 10.81 -8.63 -4.30
CA ARG A 129 9.58 -7.97 -4.75
C ARG A 129 8.51 -7.96 -3.66
N MET A 130 8.79 -7.24 -2.57
CA MET A 130 7.85 -7.07 -1.45
C MET A 130 6.58 -6.32 -1.85
N ASP A 131 6.63 -5.53 -2.92
CA ASP A 131 5.50 -4.78 -3.46
C ASP A 131 4.31 -5.69 -3.82
N ILE A 132 4.55 -6.92 -4.27
CA ILE A 132 3.50 -7.88 -4.66
C ILE A 132 2.69 -8.38 -3.45
N PRO A 133 3.27 -9.03 -2.43
CA PRO A 133 2.50 -9.47 -1.26
C PRO A 133 1.88 -8.30 -0.48
N VAL A 134 2.54 -7.13 -0.43
CA VAL A 134 1.96 -5.92 0.18
C VAL A 134 0.76 -5.43 -0.61
N SER A 135 0.84 -5.44 -1.94
CA SER A 135 -0.26 -5.10 -2.84
C SER A 135 -1.47 -6.04 -2.64
N ILE A 136 -1.24 -7.34 -2.54
CA ILE A 136 -2.31 -8.31 -2.29
C ILE A 136 -3.04 -8.00 -0.98
N VAL A 137 -2.31 -7.75 0.10
CA VAL A 137 -2.89 -7.36 1.39
C VAL A 137 -3.66 -6.03 1.27
N GLY A 138 -3.07 -5.05 0.60
CA GLY A 138 -3.70 -3.75 0.37
C GLY A 138 -5.00 -3.83 -0.42
N ALA A 139 -5.02 -4.61 -1.51
CA ALA A 139 -6.22 -4.79 -2.32
C ALA A 139 -7.32 -5.56 -1.56
N LEU A 140 -6.97 -6.59 -0.79
CA LEU A 140 -7.95 -7.28 0.06
C LEU A 140 -8.51 -6.34 1.15
N ALA A 141 -7.67 -5.48 1.73
CA ALA A 141 -8.11 -4.48 2.69
C ALA A 141 -9.04 -3.42 2.08
N LEU A 142 -8.79 -3.03 0.83
CA LEU A 142 -9.60 -2.08 0.06
C LEU A 142 -10.85 -2.69 -0.57
N PHE A 143 -11.09 -3.99 -0.43
CA PHE A 143 -12.21 -4.64 -1.09
C PHE A 143 -13.54 -3.91 -0.75
N PRO A 144 -14.30 -3.44 -1.76
CA PRO A 144 -15.34 -2.44 -1.57
C PRO A 144 -16.55 -2.97 -0.80
N VAL A 145 -16.81 -4.28 -0.86
CA VAL A 145 -17.93 -4.91 -0.18
C VAL A 145 -17.56 -5.18 1.29
N LYS A 146 -18.04 -4.30 2.18
CA LYS A 146 -17.91 -4.43 3.65
C LYS A 146 -19.12 -5.15 4.25
N GLY A 147 -18.95 -5.80 5.40
CA GLY A 147 -19.99 -6.54 6.14
C GLY A 147 -20.30 -7.95 5.63
N HIS A 148 -19.76 -8.36 4.48
CA HIS A 148 -20.04 -9.65 3.84
C HIS A 148 -18.80 -10.55 3.75
N THR A 149 -17.98 -10.56 4.81
CA THR A 149 -16.64 -11.19 4.79
C THR A 149 -16.66 -12.65 4.34
N GLY A 150 -17.62 -13.46 4.82
CA GLY A 150 -17.74 -14.87 4.44
C GLY A 150 -18.06 -15.10 2.94
N ASP A 151 -18.94 -14.28 2.36
CA ASP A 151 -19.27 -14.37 0.94
C ASP A 151 -18.12 -13.89 0.06
N VAL A 152 -17.48 -12.79 0.44
CA VAL A 152 -16.31 -12.28 -0.27
C VAL A 152 -15.16 -13.28 -0.22
N THR A 153 -14.86 -13.88 0.95
CA THR A 153 -13.87 -14.95 1.07
C THR A 153 -14.20 -16.11 0.13
N ARG A 154 -15.46 -16.54 0.07
CA ARG A 154 -15.89 -17.64 -0.80
C ARG A 154 -15.75 -17.29 -2.28
N ILE A 155 -16.09 -16.07 -2.70
CA ILE A 155 -15.94 -15.62 -4.08
C ILE A 155 -14.46 -15.64 -4.48
N ILE A 156 -13.60 -14.98 -3.69
CA ILE A 156 -12.16 -14.90 -3.99
C ILE A 156 -11.52 -16.29 -3.98
N SER A 157 -11.88 -17.16 -3.04
CA SER A 157 -11.32 -18.51 -2.94
C SER A 157 -11.68 -19.42 -4.12
N ASN A 158 -12.82 -19.16 -4.78
CA ASN A 158 -13.30 -19.94 -5.93
C ASN A 158 -12.94 -19.30 -7.29
N ALA A 159 -12.43 -18.07 -7.30
CA ALA A 159 -11.98 -17.41 -8.52
C ALA A 159 -10.83 -18.19 -9.18
N SER A 160 -10.82 -18.24 -10.50
CA SER A 160 -9.66 -18.67 -11.30
C SER A 160 -8.49 -17.69 -11.13
N ASP A 161 -7.31 -18.09 -11.60
CA ASP A 161 -6.11 -17.24 -11.53
C ASP A 161 -6.27 -15.93 -12.29
N PHE A 162 -6.89 -16.01 -13.47
CA PHE A 162 -7.23 -14.85 -14.28
C PHE A 162 -8.21 -13.91 -13.55
N GLU A 163 -9.32 -14.45 -13.05
CA GLU A 163 -10.33 -13.66 -12.32
C GLU A 163 -9.76 -13.01 -11.06
N MET A 164 -8.86 -13.70 -10.35
CA MET A 164 -8.19 -13.15 -9.17
C MET A 164 -7.28 -11.97 -9.53
N LEU A 165 -6.42 -12.11 -10.54
CA LEU A 165 -5.55 -11.02 -11.00
C LEU A 165 -6.36 -9.83 -11.52
N GLN A 166 -7.43 -10.12 -12.27
CA GLN A 166 -8.35 -9.10 -12.75
C GLN A 166 -9.07 -8.39 -11.60
N GLY A 167 -9.52 -9.13 -10.59
CA GLY A 167 -10.14 -8.57 -9.38
C GLY A 167 -9.23 -7.58 -8.65
N TYR A 168 -7.91 -7.86 -8.58
CA TYR A 168 -6.97 -6.88 -8.00
C TYR A 168 -6.86 -5.60 -8.81
N ARG A 169 -6.82 -5.70 -10.15
CA ARG A 169 -6.85 -4.51 -11.02
C ARG A 169 -8.12 -3.69 -10.80
N GLU A 170 -9.26 -4.37 -10.65
CA GLU A 170 -10.56 -3.72 -10.44
C GLU A 170 -10.65 -3.02 -9.08
N VAL A 171 -10.13 -3.61 -8.00
CA VAL A 171 -10.08 -2.95 -6.68
C VAL A 171 -9.30 -1.64 -6.77
N TYR A 172 -8.15 -1.66 -7.43
CA TYR A 172 -7.31 -0.47 -7.58
C TYR A 172 -7.91 0.57 -8.52
N ALA A 173 -8.49 0.14 -9.64
CA ALA A 173 -9.21 1.03 -10.55
C ALA A 173 -10.42 1.68 -9.87
N HIS A 174 -11.19 0.91 -9.10
CA HIS A 174 -12.28 1.41 -8.28
C HIS A 174 -11.78 2.45 -7.26
N THR A 175 -10.67 2.15 -6.59
CA THR A 175 -10.04 3.06 -5.62
C THR A 175 -9.64 4.37 -6.29
N TRP A 176 -8.93 4.32 -7.42
CA TRP A 176 -8.53 5.52 -8.17
C TRP A 176 -9.74 6.33 -8.66
N ALA A 177 -10.82 5.68 -9.10
CA ALA A 177 -12.03 6.39 -9.51
C ALA A 177 -12.68 7.19 -8.35
N HIS A 178 -12.59 6.70 -7.11
CA HIS A 178 -13.19 7.39 -5.95
C HIS A 178 -12.21 8.34 -5.26
N ARG A 179 -10.92 7.99 -5.26
CA ARG A 179 -9.80 8.67 -4.59
C ARG A 179 -8.58 8.68 -5.51
N PRO A 180 -8.57 9.50 -6.57
CA PRO A 180 -7.48 9.51 -7.54
C PRO A 180 -6.16 9.96 -6.91
N ASP A 181 -6.22 10.84 -5.91
CA ASP A 181 -5.10 11.26 -5.06
C ASP A 181 -4.42 10.09 -4.35
N LEU A 182 -5.19 9.27 -3.64
CA LEU A 182 -4.65 8.12 -2.92
C LEU A 182 -4.33 6.97 -3.87
N GLY A 183 -5.13 6.78 -4.91
CA GLY A 183 -4.88 5.79 -5.96
C GLY A 183 -3.53 6.02 -6.65
N ALA A 184 -3.21 7.26 -7.01
CA ALA A 184 -1.89 7.60 -7.57
C ALA A 184 -0.75 7.31 -6.57
N ARG A 185 -0.95 7.62 -5.29
CA ARG A 185 0.05 7.30 -4.24
C ARG A 185 0.25 5.79 -4.08
N MET A 186 -0.77 4.97 -4.39
CA MET A 186 -0.67 3.51 -4.40
C MET A 186 0.04 2.92 -5.63
N ALA A 187 0.54 3.72 -6.57
CA ALA A 187 1.21 3.22 -7.77
C ALA A 187 2.29 2.14 -7.52
N PRO A 188 3.12 2.23 -6.46
CA PRO A 188 4.08 1.16 -6.12
C PRO A 188 3.43 -0.21 -5.86
N LEU A 189 2.17 -0.25 -5.41
CA LEU A 189 1.41 -1.48 -5.18
C LEU A 189 0.78 -2.02 -6.46
N MET A 190 0.56 -1.18 -7.47
CA MET A 190 -0.23 -1.55 -8.65
C MET A 190 0.64 -1.96 -9.83
N GLY A 191 1.87 -1.43 -9.93
CA GLY A 191 2.71 -1.56 -11.13
C GLY A 191 2.97 -3.01 -11.58
N TRP A 192 3.05 -3.95 -10.63
CA TRP A 192 3.29 -5.36 -10.95
C TRP A 192 2.13 -6.04 -11.70
N LEU A 193 0.90 -5.53 -11.55
CA LEU A 193 -0.30 -6.08 -12.21
C LEU A 193 -0.31 -5.81 -13.72
N THR A 194 0.53 -4.89 -14.19
CA THR A 194 0.67 -4.50 -15.61
C THR A 194 1.97 -4.99 -16.24
N GLU A 195 2.80 -5.71 -15.50
CA GLU A 195 4.03 -6.31 -16.03
C GLU A 195 3.72 -7.44 -17.01
N GLU A 196 4.55 -7.59 -18.04
CA GLU A 196 4.54 -8.75 -18.92
C GLU A 196 4.82 -10.03 -18.13
N GLY A 197 4.08 -11.11 -18.41
CA GLY A 197 4.23 -12.39 -17.72
C GLY A 197 3.69 -12.42 -16.29
N VAL A 198 2.81 -11.49 -15.90
CA VAL A 198 2.19 -11.50 -14.57
C VAL A 198 1.46 -12.81 -14.26
N GLU A 199 0.96 -13.50 -15.29
CA GLU A 199 0.30 -14.80 -15.20
C GLU A 199 1.23 -15.88 -14.63
N GLU A 200 2.54 -15.79 -14.85
CA GLU A 200 3.52 -16.73 -14.31
C GLU A 200 3.57 -16.66 -12.77
N LYS A 201 3.25 -15.50 -12.20
CA LYS A 201 3.23 -15.27 -10.75
C LYS A 201 1.92 -15.72 -10.10
N ALA A 202 0.91 -16.14 -10.87
CA ALA A 202 -0.44 -16.41 -10.37
C ALA A 202 -0.47 -17.45 -9.24
N TYR A 203 0.37 -18.48 -9.32
CA TYR A 203 0.48 -19.47 -8.25
C TYR A 203 0.92 -18.86 -6.91
N ALA A 204 1.96 -18.02 -6.91
CA ALA A 204 2.44 -17.35 -5.69
C ALA A 204 1.41 -16.35 -5.16
N VAL A 205 0.81 -15.57 -6.05
CA VAL A 205 -0.27 -14.62 -5.74
C VAL A 205 -1.43 -15.36 -5.08
N ARG A 206 -1.86 -16.50 -5.62
CA ARG A 206 -2.95 -17.31 -5.03
C ARG A 206 -2.60 -17.79 -3.63
N ARG A 207 -1.37 -18.29 -3.42
CA ARG A 207 -0.96 -18.76 -2.09
C ARG A 207 -0.98 -17.63 -1.06
N VAL A 208 -0.44 -16.46 -1.40
CA VAL A 208 -0.47 -15.30 -0.50
C VAL A 208 -1.91 -14.86 -0.23
N THR A 209 -2.76 -14.86 -1.26
CA THR A 209 -4.19 -14.54 -1.15
C THR A 209 -4.90 -15.49 -0.18
N GLU A 210 -4.75 -16.80 -0.38
CA GLU A 210 -5.35 -17.83 0.48
C GLU A 210 -4.84 -17.73 1.93
N THR A 211 -3.54 -17.44 2.12
CA THR A 211 -2.95 -17.20 3.43
C THR A 211 -3.55 -15.96 4.09
N ALA A 212 -3.61 -14.82 3.40
CA ALA A 212 -4.18 -13.58 3.95
C ALA A 212 -5.66 -13.76 4.34
N LEU A 213 -6.44 -14.47 3.51
CA LEU A 213 -7.83 -14.82 3.80
C LEU A 213 -7.94 -15.73 5.03
N ARG A 214 -7.08 -16.74 5.16
CA ARG A 214 -7.05 -17.64 6.32
C ARG A 214 -6.67 -16.92 7.62
N HIS A 215 -5.77 -15.94 7.54
CA HIS A 215 -5.39 -15.09 8.67
C HIS A 215 -6.31 -13.89 8.88
N GLY A 216 -7.46 -13.87 8.20
CA GLY A 216 -8.58 -13.02 8.55
C GLY A 216 -8.48 -11.58 8.06
N ILE A 217 -7.76 -11.31 6.96
CA ILE A 217 -7.63 -9.94 6.42
C ILE A 217 -8.99 -9.24 6.27
N LEU A 218 -10.00 -9.95 5.78
CA LEU A 218 -11.34 -9.39 5.56
C LEU A 218 -12.10 -9.19 6.87
N GLN A 219 -11.80 -9.92 7.93
CA GLN A 219 -12.42 -9.67 9.23
C GLN A 219 -11.73 -8.50 9.95
N LEU A 220 -10.43 -8.30 9.73
CA LEU A 220 -9.71 -7.15 10.26
C LEU A 220 -10.08 -5.83 9.56
N THR A 221 -10.47 -5.89 8.27
CA THR A 221 -10.63 -4.68 7.44
C THR A 221 -12.00 -4.54 6.79
N GLY A 222 -12.85 -5.55 6.92
CA GLY A 222 -14.12 -5.67 6.20
C GLY A 222 -15.35 -5.28 7.00
N ASP A 223 -15.22 -4.84 8.26
CA ASP A 223 -16.36 -4.32 9.03
C ASP A 223 -16.91 -3.05 8.36
N PRO A 224 -18.25 -2.84 8.26
CA PRO A 224 -18.79 -1.60 7.69
C PRO A 224 -18.47 -0.34 8.50
N ASP A 225 -18.29 -0.44 9.82
CA ASP A 225 -17.91 0.67 10.69
C ASP A 225 -16.37 0.85 10.70
N PRO A 226 -15.85 2.02 10.28
CA PRO A 226 -14.43 2.36 10.40
C PRO A 226 -13.83 2.11 11.79
N TYR A 227 -14.60 2.26 12.88
CA TYR A 227 -14.14 2.01 14.24
C TYR A 227 -13.57 0.60 14.38
N HIS A 228 -14.30 -0.43 13.92
CA HIS A 228 -13.90 -1.82 14.08
C HIS A 228 -12.77 -2.26 13.12
N ARG A 229 -12.61 -1.57 11.99
CA ARG A 229 -11.54 -1.85 11.02
C ARG A 229 -10.30 -0.96 11.15
N SER A 230 -10.21 -0.14 12.20
CA SER A 230 -9.07 0.75 12.50
C SER A 230 -8.22 0.29 13.69
N ASP A 231 -8.47 -0.92 14.21
CA ASP A 231 -7.73 -1.43 15.38
C ASP A 231 -6.33 -1.93 15.03
N THR A 232 -6.10 -2.30 13.77
CA THR A 232 -4.87 -2.94 13.31
C THR A 232 -4.34 -2.27 12.05
N ASP A 233 -3.05 -1.94 12.06
CA ASP A 233 -2.32 -1.52 10.86
C ASP A 233 -1.76 -2.75 10.13
N VAL A 234 -2.60 -3.38 9.31
CA VAL A 234 -2.22 -4.57 8.54
C VAL A 234 -1.10 -4.28 7.53
N MET A 235 -1.00 -3.05 7.04
CA MET A 235 0.04 -2.66 6.07
C MET A 235 1.42 -2.61 6.74
N SER A 236 1.52 -2.00 7.91
CA SER A 236 2.77 -1.96 8.67
C SER A 236 3.25 -3.37 9.00
N TRP A 237 2.38 -4.23 9.54
CA TRP A 237 2.77 -5.60 9.91
C TRP A 237 3.25 -6.39 8.70
N THR A 238 2.59 -6.23 7.55
CA THR A 238 3.00 -6.91 6.31
C THR A 238 4.35 -6.40 5.82
N ILE A 239 4.54 -5.09 5.70
CA ILE A 239 5.81 -4.49 5.22
C ILE A 239 6.95 -4.84 6.16
N THR A 240 6.77 -4.67 7.48
CA THR A 240 7.79 -4.99 8.47
C THR A 240 8.14 -6.48 8.47
N SER A 241 7.18 -7.38 8.27
CA SER A 241 7.46 -8.83 8.24
C SER A 241 8.23 -9.26 7.00
N LEU A 242 8.00 -8.61 5.86
CA LEU A 242 8.68 -8.88 4.60
C LEU A 242 10.11 -8.31 4.52
N ARG A 243 10.43 -7.27 5.30
CA ARG A 243 11.78 -6.69 5.33
C ARG A 243 12.80 -7.68 5.91
N SER A 244 13.96 -7.79 5.27
CA SER A 244 15.09 -8.56 5.80
C SER A 244 15.62 -7.96 7.10
N LEU A 245 16.26 -8.79 7.95
CA LEU A 245 16.80 -8.34 9.23
C LEU A 245 17.84 -7.20 9.07
N GLY A 246 18.65 -7.25 8.00
CA GLY A 246 19.63 -6.20 7.68
C GLY A 246 18.98 -4.90 7.20
N ALA A 247 17.88 -4.99 6.44
CA ALA A 247 17.11 -3.81 6.03
C ALA A 247 16.46 -3.11 7.23
N LYS A 248 15.97 -3.89 8.22
CA LYS A 248 15.43 -3.34 9.48
C LYS A 248 16.48 -2.55 10.27
N GLN A 249 17.73 -3.03 10.31
CA GLN A 249 18.81 -2.38 11.06
C GLN A 249 19.39 -1.16 10.33
N GLY A 250 19.48 -1.21 8.99
CA GLY A 250 20.12 -0.17 8.19
C GLY A 250 19.28 1.09 7.97
N LEU A 251 17.95 0.96 7.94
CA LEU A 251 17.04 2.09 7.71
C LEU A 251 16.80 2.93 8.96
N GLY A 252 17.02 2.37 10.16
CA GLY A 252 16.73 3.06 11.43
C GLY A 252 15.26 3.41 11.65
N GLU A 253 14.37 2.98 10.75
CA GLU A 253 12.92 3.09 10.84
C GLU A 253 12.42 2.04 11.84
N TYR A 254 12.03 2.52 13.02
CA TYR A 254 11.39 1.68 14.03
C TYR A 254 9.89 1.87 13.97
N HIS A 255 9.15 0.75 13.91
CA HIS A 255 7.71 0.77 14.07
C HIS A 255 7.37 1.30 15.47
N THR A 256 6.65 2.42 15.54
CA THR A 256 6.13 2.96 16.80
C THR A 256 5.07 2.00 17.34
N PRO A 257 5.26 1.43 18.55
CA PRO A 257 4.31 0.48 19.11
C PRO A 257 2.90 1.10 19.20
N PRO A 258 1.82 0.34 18.87
CA PRO A 258 0.47 0.87 18.85
C PRO A 258 0.02 1.51 20.16
N GLU A 259 0.42 0.96 21.30
CA GLU A 259 0.10 1.46 22.65
C GLU A 259 0.72 2.84 22.90
N LEU A 260 1.91 3.09 22.33
CA LEU A 260 2.56 4.38 22.43
C LEU A 260 1.82 5.41 21.56
N CYS A 261 1.42 5.03 20.35
CA CYS A 261 0.57 5.87 19.49
C CYS A 261 -0.75 6.23 20.19
N ASP A 262 -1.44 5.26 20.81
CA ASP A 262 -2.69 5.50 21.55
C ASP A 262 -2.49 6.47 22.71
N MET A 263 -1.42 6.27 23.50
CA MET A 263 -1.07 7.16 24.61
C MET A 263 -0.80 8.59 24.11
N MET A 264 -0.02 8.74 23.04
CA MET A 264 0.28 10.05 22.46
C MET A 264 -0.98 10.75 21.90
N ALA A 265 -1.85 10.01 21.23
CA ALA A 265 -3.12 10.53 20.73
C ALA A 265 -4.02 11.01 21.87
N ALA A 266 -4.12 10.23 22.95
CA ALA A 266 -4.89 10.60 24.15
C ALA A 266 -4.34 11.85 24.83
N ILE A 267 -3.01 12.00 24.91
CA ILE A 267 -2.37 13.20 25.46
C ILE A 267 -2.66 14.43 24.57
N LEU A 268 -2.59 14.27 23.24
CA LEU A 268 -2.78 15.37 22.30
C LEU A 268 -4.21 15.90 22.31
N LEU A 269 -5.21 15.02 22.32
CA LEU A 269 -6.62 15.39 22.24
C LEU A 269 -7.23 15.70 23.61
N GLY A 270 -6.74 15.09 24.69
CA GLY A 270 -7.34 15.20 26.00
C GLY A 270 -8.76 14.61 26.03
N ASN A 271 -9.68 15.30 26.72
CA ASN A 271 -11.08 14.86 26.91
C ASN A 271 -12.09 15.72 26.13
N GLU A 272 -11.63 16.65 25.30
CA GLU A 272 -12.48 17.57 24.56
C GLU A 272 -12.40 17.26 23.07
N VAL A 273 -13.55 17.33 22.40
CA VAL A 273 -13.59 17.19 20.94
C VAL A 273 -12.92 18.41 20.32
N PRO A 274 -11.83 18.27 19.55
CA PRO A 274 -11.22 19.39 18.86
C PRO A 274 -12.17 19.95 17.79
N GLU A 275 -11.99 21.22 17.47
CA GLU A 275 -12.75 21.90 16.40
C GLU A 275 -12.61 21.16 15.06
N LYS A 276 -13.72 21.02 14.35
CA LYS A 276 -13.73 20.44 13.00
C LYS A 276 -12.83 21.26 12.08
N GLY A 277 -12.14 20.59 11.16
CA GLY A 277 -11.16 21.21 10.28
C GLY A 277 -9.77 21.39 10.91
N LEU A 278 -9.57 21.04 12.19
CA LEU A 278 -8.24 20.96 12.78
C LEU A 278 -7.34 20.04 11.92
N ARG A 279 -6.08 20.44 11.78
CA ARG A 279 -5.09 19.76 10.94
C ARG A 279 -4.16 18.92 11.80
N PHE A 280 -4.01 17.67 11.42
CA PHE A 280 -3.01 16.76 11.98
C PHE A 280 -1.91 16.56 10.95
N HIS A 281 -0.67 16.83 11.35
CA HIS A 281 0.50 16.71 10.50
C HIS A 281 1.49 15.70 11.08
N GLU A 282 1.90 14.73 10.27
CA GLU A 282 2.88 13.71 10.62
C GLU A 282 4.01 13.69 9.57
N PRO A 283 5.19 14.28 9.87
CA PRO A 283 6.29 14.43 8.91
C PRO A 283 7.02 13.13 8.56
N ALA A 284 6.87 12.08 9.38
CA ALA A 284 7.52 10.78 9.19
C ALA A 284 6.53 9.65 9.53
N GLY A 285 5.47 9.55 8.74
CA GLY A 285 4.27 8.81 9.16
C GLY A 285 4.29 7.31 8.94
N GLY A 286 5.23 6.77 8.18
CA GLY A 286 5.21 5.38 7.76
C GLY A 286 3.88 5.07 7.06
N THR A 287 3.21 4.02 7.53
CA THR A 287 1.87 3.62 7.10
C THR A 287 0.74 4.33 7.86
N GLY A 288 1.04 5.30 8.73
CA GLY A 288 0.06 6.14 9.42
C GLY A 288 -0.34 5.68 10.82
N GLY A 289 0.49 4.91 11.53
CA GLY A 289 0.14 4.38 12.86
C GLY A 289 -0.29 5.44 13.89
N MET A 290 0.28 6.66 13.84
CA MET A 290 -0.16 7.79 14.66
C MET A 290 -1.53 8.32 14.26
N PHE A 291 -1.82 8.41 12.95
CA PHE A 291 -3.12 8.81 12.44
C PHE A 291 -4.22 7.81 12.79
N ARG A 292 -3.92 6.51 12.76
CA ARG A 292 -4.83 5.46 13.24
C ARG A 292 -5.24 5.70 14.70
N ALA A 293 -4.25 5.95 15.57
CA ALA A 293 -4.49 6.20 16.99
C ALA A 293 -5.31 7.49 17.22
N LEU A 294 -4.97 8.57 16.51
CA LEU A 294 -5.73 9.82 16.55
C LEU A 294 -7.18 9.64 16.07
N ALA A 295 -7.38 8.94 14.95
CA ALA A 295 -8.71 8.65 14.44
C ALA A 295 -9.55 7.83 15.42
N GLN A 296 -8.96 6.81 16.06
CA GLN A 296 -9.66 6.08 17.13
C GLN A 296 -9.96 6.95 18.34
N ALA A 297 -9.02 7.79 18.78
CA ALA A 297 -9.25 8.69 19.91
C ALA A 297 -10.37 9.71 19.61
N LEU A 298 -10.43 10.27 18.40
CA LEU A 298 -11.54 11.11 17.95
C LEU A 298 -12.89 10.38 18.01
N ARG A 299 -12.94 9.12 17.55
CA ARG A 299 -14.18 8.32 17.63
C ARG A 299 -14.61 8.03 19.06
N HIS A 300 -13.67 7.80 19.98
CA HIS A 300 -13.99 7.66 21.41
C HIS A 300 -14.59 8.95 22.00
N LEU A 301 -14.26 10.11 21.44
CA LEU A 301 -14.87 11.39 21.77
C LEU A 301 -16.14 11.67 20.95
N HIS A 302 -16.66 10.69 20.19
CA HIS A 302 -17.81 10.81 19.30
C HIS A 302 -17.63 11.83 18.16
N ALA A 303 -16.39 12.09 17.74
CA ALA A 303 -16.07 12.89 16.56
C ALA A 303 -15.81 11.99 15.34
N ASP A 304 -16.18 12.48 14.15
CA ASP A 304 -15.90 11.79 12.89
C ASP A 304 -14.51 12.20 12.36
N PRO A 305 -13.56 11.26 12.19
CA PRO A 305 -12.27 11.56 11.58
C PRO A 305 -12.34 12.24 10.20
N ALA A 306 -13.44 12.06 9.45
CA ALA A 306 -13.64 12.72 8.16
C ALA A 306 -13.83 14.25 8.25
N ASP A 307 -14.14 14.77 9.44
CA ASP A 307 -14.29 16.22 9.69
C ASP A 307 -12.95 16.96 9.85
N TYR A 308 -11.81 16.26 9.79
CA TYR A 308 -10.47 16.79 10.05
C TYR A 308 -9.56 16.71 8.83
N VAL A 309 -8.44 17.44 8.85
CA VAL A 309 -7.44 17.45 7.78
C VAL A 309 -6.22 16.62 8.20
N TRP A 310 -5.78 15.73 7.32
CA TRP A 310 -4.72 14.77 7.57
C TRP A 310 -3.57 14.99 6.58
N ALA A 311 -2.40 15.36 7.07
CA ALA A 311 -1.21 15.60 6.26
C ALA A 311 -0.08 14.67 6.70
N LEU A 312 0.24 13.67 5.89
CA LEU A 312 1.30 12.71 6.17
C LEU A 312 2.42 12.86 5.15
N ASN A 313 3.67 12.87 5.61
CA ASN A 313 4.83 12.70 4.75
C ASN A 313 5.54 11.39 5.08
N GLU A 314 5.98 10.69 4.04
CA GLU A 314 6.77 9.47 4.18
C GLU A 314 7.89 9.43 3.12
N LEU A 315 9.09 8.99 3.49
CA LEU A 315 10.22 8.89 2.57
C LEU A 315 10.10 7.66 1.67
N GLU A 316 9.67 6.53 2.22
CA GLU A 316 9.67 5.23 1.57
C GLU A 316 8.36 5.01 0.76
N PRO A 317 8.45 4.81 -0.57
CA PRO A 317 7.25 4.74 -1.43
C PRO A 317 6.24 3.65 -1.05
N LEU A 318 6.69 2.48 -0.60
CA LEU A 318 5.80 1.38 -0.23
C LEU A 318 5.05 1.66 1.07
N ALA A 319 5.71 2.26 2.08
CA ALA A 319 5.08 2.74 3.29
C ALA A 319 4.08 3.87 3.00
N ALA A 320 4.42 4.83 2.13
CA ALA A 320 3.51 5.89 1.69
C ALA A 320 2.27 5.33 0.98
N ALA A 321 2.44 4.31 0.15
CA ALA A 321 1.33 3.58 -0.48
C ALA A 321 0.47 2.83 0.55
N GLY A 322 1.10 2.23 1.57
CA GLY A 322 0.41 1.63 2.71
C GLY A 322 -0.40 2.64 3.53
N ALA A 323 0.13 3.85 3.75
CA ALA A 323 -0.61 4.95 4.37
C ALA A 323 -1.84 5.34 3.54
N ALA A 324 -1.73 5.34 2.21
CA ALA A 324 -2.87 5.62 1.34
C ALA A 324 -3.97 4.56 1.47
N VAL A 325 -3.60 3.27 1.51
CA VAL A 325 -4.53 2.16 1.77
C VAL A 325 -5.23 2.38 3.11
N ASN A 326 -4.43 2.60 4.16
CA ASN A 326 -4.91 2.75 5.52
C ASN A 326 -5.82 3.99 5.69
N ALA A 327 -5.54 5.11 5.03
CA ALA A 327 -6.39 6.29 5.08
C ALA A 327 -7.83 6.00 4.61
N ILE A 328 -7.99 5.11 3.62
CA ILE A 328 -9.31 4.67 3.14
C ILE A 328 -9.92 3.66 4.10
N VAL A 329 -9.16 2.62 4.48
CA VAL A 329 -9.64 1.56 5.39
C VAL A 329 -10.12 2.17 6.71
N TRP A 330 -9.33 3.09 7.27
CA TRP A 330 -9.64 3.76 8.53
C TRP A 330 -10.63 4.90 8.36
N GLY A 331 -11.20 5.14 7.18
CA GLY A 331 -12.24 6.16 7.00
C GLY A 331 -11.83 7.55 7.48
N LEU A 332 -10.62 8.01 7.13
CA LEU A 332 -10.15 9.36 7.46
C LEU A 332 -10.84 10.47 6.63
N GLY A 333 -11.71 10.08 5.71
CA GLY A 333 -12.47 11.00 4.87
C GLY A 333 -11.67 11.56 3.68
N PRO A 334 -12.21 12.62 3.04
CA PRO A 334 -11.65 13.18 1.80
C PRO A 334 -10.47 14.12 2.04
N ASN A 335 -10.24 14.57 3.26
CA ASN A 335 -9.26 15.62 3.57
C ASN A 335 -7.90 15.03 3.96
N VAL A 336 -7.43 14.06 3.16
CA VAL A 336 -6.13 13.39 3.38
C VAL A 336 -5.17 13.79 2.27
N VAL A 337 -3.94 14.10 2.66
CA VAL A 337 -2.81 14.36 1.75
C VAL A 337 -1.64 13.52 2.22
N ILE A 338 -1.08 12.72 1.31
CA ILE A 338 0.11 11.92 1.56
C ILE A 338 1.19 12.36 0.58
N ALA A 339 2.24 12.98 1.10
CA ALA A 339 3.44 13.31 0.36
C ALA A 339 4.45 12.17 0.46
N CYS A 340 5.20 11.93 -0.61
CA CYS A 340 6.30 10.96 -0.61
C CYS A 340 7.62 11.65 -0.93
N GLY A 341 8.51 11.74 0.05
CA GLY A 341 9.81 12.39 -0.13
C GLY A 341 10.55 12.70 1.16
N ASP A 342 11.78 13.16 0.98
CA ASP A 342 12.66 13.61 2.06
C ASP A 342 12.25 15.02 2.53
N THR A 343 11.59 15.08 3.68
CA THR A 343 11.15 16.34 4.31
C THR A 343 12.32 17.26 4.65
N LEU A 344 13.52 16.73 4.90
CA LEU A 344 14.69 17.55 5.22
C LEU A 344 15.31 18.16 3.96
N ALA A 345 15.22 17.47 2.82
CA ALA A 345 15.73 17.96 1.55
C ALA A 345 14.73 18.84 0.79
N ARG A 346 13.42 18.64 0.99
CA ARG A 346 12.34 19.32 0.26
C ARG A 346 11.28 19.84 1.24
N GLY A 347 11.23 21.16 1.40
CA GLY A 347 10.32 21.82 2.36
C GLY A 347 8.88 21.98 1.87
N ASP A 348 8.63 21.82 0.58
CA ASP A 348 7.36 22.11 -0.11
C ASP A 348 6.59 20.83 -0.52
N LEU A 349 6.98 19.66 0.02
CA LEU A 349 6.38 18.36 -0.33
C LEU A 349 4.86 18.32 -0.17
N HIS A 350 4.33 19.00 0.86
CA HIS A 350 2.88 19.04 1.10
C HIS A 350 2.14 19.88 0.05
N GLU A 351 2.69 21.04 -0.31
CA GLU A 351 2.14 21.92 -1.36
C GLU A 351 2.16 21.22 -2.72
N GLN A 352 3.25 20.52 -3.03
CA GLN A 352 3.35 19.69 -4.23
C GLN A 352 2.27 18.59 -4.23
N ALA A 353 2.09 17.87 -3.11
CA ALA A 353 1.08 16.82 -3.02
C ALA A 353 -0.37 17.36 -3.13
N LEU A 354 -0.63 18.58 -2.66
CA LEU A 354 -1.92 19.27 -2.86
C LEU A 354 -2.16 19.62 -4.33
N ALA A 355 -1.16 20.22 -4.99
CA ALA A 355 -1.26 20.54 -6.42
C ALA A 355 -1.40 19.29 -7.29
N GLU A 356 -0.65 18.22 -6.98
CA GLU A 356 -0.79 16.91 -7.63
C GLU A 356 -2.21 16.36 -7.47
N ARG A 357 -2.77 16.44 -6.25
CA ARG A 357 -4.15 16.02 -5.97
C ARG A 357 -5.14 16.74 -6.87
N GLU A 358 -5.09 18.07 -6.97
CA GLU A 358 -6.01 18.84 -7.82
C GLU A 358 -5.94 18.38 -9.30
N GLY A 359 -4.72 18.21 -9.82
CA GLY A 359 -4.50 17.70 -11.18
C GLY A 359 -5.09 16.30 -11.40
N LEU A 360 -4.91 15.39 -10.43
CA LEU A 360 -5.42 14.02 -10.50
C LEU A 360 -6.95 13.95 -10.49
N PHE A 361 -7.61 14.82 -9.71
CA PHE A 361 -9.07 14.93 -9.74
C PHE A 361 -9.57 15.44 -11.10
N ALA A 362 -8.93 16.47 -11.65
CA ALA A 362 -9.27 17.00 -12.97
C ALA A 362 -9.08 15.95 -14.09
N GLU A 363 -7.96 15.23 -14.07
CA GLU A 363 -7.67 14.15 -15.03
C GLU A 363 -8.72 13.03 -14.93
N ARG A 364 -9.04 12.59 -13.71
CA ARG A 364 -10.07 11.58 -13.49
C ARG A 364 -11.41 12.02 -14.06
N ASP A 365 -11.85 13.24 -13.76
CA ASP A 365 -13.14 13.76 -14.20
C ASP A 365 -13.21 13.86 -15.73
N GLU A 366 -12.10 14.23 -16.38
CA GLU A 366 -11.97 14.19 -17.84
C GLU A 366 -12.09 12.77 -18.41
N ILE A 367 -11.38 11.79 -17.84
CA ILE A 367 -11.41 10.40 -18.28
C ILE A 367 -12.82 9.81 -18.12
N LEU A 368 -13.45 10.00 -16.95
CA LEU A 368 -14.80 9.48 -16.68
C LEU A 368 -15.84 10.13 -17.58
N SER A 369 -15.71 11.43 -17.87
CA SER A 369 -16.57 12.13 -18.83
C SER A 369 -16.49 11.52 -20.24
N ARG A 370 -15.27 11.26 -20.72
CA ARG A 370 -15.05 10.62 -22.03
C ARG A 370 -15.61 9.19 -22.08
N LEU A 371 -15.44 8.42 -21.01
CA LEU A 371 -16.01 7.06 -20.91
C LEU A 371 -17.55 7.08 -20.92
N ALA A 372 -18.18 8.02 -20.21
CA ALA A 372 -19.63 8.17 -20.21
C ALA A 372 -20.19 8.48 -21.61
N VAL A 373 -19.49 9.32 -22.38
CA VAL A 373 -19.86 9.60 -23.78
C VAL A 373 -19.72 8.34 -24.66
N ALA A 374 -18.61 7.61 -24.53
CA ALA A 374 -18.39 6.38 -25.29
C ALA A 374 -19.45 5.31 -24.98
N GLU A 375 -19.79 5.13 -23.70
CA GLU A 375 -20.83 4.20 -23.28
C GLU A 375 -22.22 4.59 -23.82
N ALA A 376 -22.57 5.88 -23.75
CA ALA A 376 -23.82 6.38 -24.32
C ALA A 376 -23.90 6.13 -25.84
N ALA A 377 -22.80 6.33 -26.56
CA ALA A 377 -22.73 6.06 -28.00
C ALA A 377 -22.91 4.56 -28.31
N GLN A 378 -22.25 3.67 -27.56
CA GLN A 378 -22.41 2.22 -27.72
C GLN A 378 -23.85 1.77 -27.45
N ARG A 379 -24.50 2.30 -26.40
CA ARG A 379 -25.90 2.02 -26.08
C ARG A 379 -26.85 2.50 -27.18
N ALA A 380 -26.57 3.66 -27.79
CA ALA A 380 -27.36 4.20 -28.89
C ALA A 380 -27.24 3.34 -30.16
N ILE A 381 -26.03 2.89 -30.51
CA ILE A 381 -25.79 1.97 -31.63
C ILE A 381 -26.54 0.65 -31.41
N ALA A 382 -26.39 0.04 -30.23
CA ALA A 382 -27.09 -1.20 -29.90
C ALA A 382 -28.64 -1.05 -29.87
N LEU A 383 -29.17 0.14 -29.62
CA LEU A 383 -30.60 0.41 -29.74
C LEU A 383 -31.03 0.54 -31.21
N ALA A 384 -30.26 1.27 -32.02
CA ALA A 384 -30.51 1.42 -33.45
C ALA A 384 -30.49 0.06 -34.17
N ASP A 385 -29.51 -0.79 -33.88
CA ASP A 385 -29.40 -2.15 -34.45
C ASP A 385 -30.62 -3.01 -34.11
N ARG A 386 -31.16 -2.90 -32.88
CA ARG A 386 -32.38 -3.60 -32.46
C ARG A 386 -33.62 -3.09 -33.19
N LEU A 387 -33.72 -1.78 -33.43
CA LEU A 387 -34.85 -1.19 -34.15
C LEU A 387 -34.81 -1.53 -35.65
N ILE A 388 -33.63 -1.50 -36.27
CA ILE A 388 -33.46 -1.87 -37.69
C ILE A 388 -33.67 -3.37 -37.88
N GLY A 389 -33.10 -4.20 -37.00
CA GLY A 389 -33.23 -5.66 -37.05
C GLY A 389 -34.65 -6.17 -36.77
N SER A 390 -35.50 -5.38 -36.09
CA SER A 390 -36.90 -5.75 -35.83
C SER A 390 -37.89 -5.35 -36.94
N HIS A 391 -37.46 -4.57 -37.94
CA HIS A 391 -38.27 -4.20 -39.11
C HIS A 391 -38.01 -5.07 -40.36
N GLY A 392 -37.22 -6.15 -40.22
CA GLY A 392 -36.83 -7.05 -41.31
C GLY A 392 -37.55 -8.41 -41.36
N VAL A 393 -38.69 -8.59 -40.67
CA VAL A 393 -39.50 -9.83 -40.68
C VAL A 393 -40.90 -9.59 -41.20
#